data_AF-A0A1L8E850-F1
#
_entry.id   AF-A0A1L8E850-F1
#
_cell.length_a   1.000
_cell.length_b   1.000
_cell.length_c   1.000
_cell.angle_alpha   90.00
_cell.angle_beta   90.00
_cell.angle_gamma   90.00
#
_symmetry.space_group_name_H-M   'P 1'
#
loop_
_entity.id
_entity.type
_entity.pdbx_description
1 polymer ?
#
loop_
_entity_poly.entity_id
_entity_poly.type
_entity_poly.pdbx_seq_one_letter_code
_entity_poly.pdbx_strand_id
1 'polypeptide(L)'
;GKSEWPDKDEFLDVIYWSRQVFGIILGIIWGIVPLKGFLGLVLFAGISCGLVYVYAINFQSIDEEAYGGAWELIKEGFMTSFAGFLVTWIIFYTGLHYESIMEAKGL
;
A
#
# COMPACT_ATOMS: atom_id res chain seq x y z
N GLY A 1 -4.43 -24.83 3.12
CA GLY A 1 -5.44 -24.92 4.19
C GLY A 1 -6.54 -23.97 3.82
N LYS A 2 -7.80 -24.41 3.81
CA LYS A 2 -8.93 -23.48 3.66
C LYS A 2 -9.12 -22.81 5.02
N SER A 3 -8.87 -21.52 5.10
CA SER A 3 -9.21 -20.71 6.27
C SER A 3 -10.58 -20.12 6.02
N GLU A 4 -11.53 -20.50 6.86
CA GLU A 4 -12.85 -19.88 6.89
C GLU A 4 -12.83 -18.82 7.99
N TRP A 5 -13.10 -17.56 7.62
CA TRP A 5 -13.36 -16.50 8.58
C TRP A 5 -14.84 -16.55 8.95
N PRO A 6 -15.18 -16.65 10.25
CA PRO A 6 -16.58 -16.67 10.70
C PRO A 6 -17.31 -15.37 10.36
N ASP A 7 -16.57 -14.27 10.31
CA ASP A 7 -17.05 -12.94 9.95
C ASP A 7 -16.18 -12.35 8.82
N LYS A 8 -16.84 -11.91 7.75
CA LYS A 8 -16.21 -11.27 6.60
C LYS A 8 -15.55 -9.94 7.00
N ASP A 9 -16.17 -9.20 7.91
CA ASP A 9 -15.71 -7.87 8.29
C ASP A 9 -14.40 -7.94 9.09
N GLU A 10 -14.21 -8.99 9.91
CA GLU A 10 -12.95 -9.24 10.62
C GLU A 10 -11.79 -9.46 9.64
N PHE A 11 -12.03 -10.19 8.55
CA PHE A 11 -11.02 -10.38 7.53
C PHE A 11 -10.70 -9.09 6.76
N LEU A 12 -11.72 -8.30 6.43
CA LEU A 12 -11.54 -6.99 5.79
C LEU A 12 -10.77 -6.02 6.69
N ASP A 13 -10.98 -6.05 8.01
CA ASP A 13 -10.22 -5.25 8.98
C ASP A 13 -8.72 -5.62 8.98
N VAL A 14 -8.40 -6.92 8.90
CA VAL A 14 -7.01 -7.39 8.79
C VAL A 14 -6.36 -6.89 7.49
N ILE A 15 -7.08 -6.94 6.37
CA ILE A 15 -6.61 -6.39 5.09
C ILE A 15 -6.39 -4.88 5.21
N TYR A 16 -7.36 -4.16 5.76
CA TYR A 16 -7.29 -2.71 5.94
C TYR A 16 -6.05 -2.31 6.73
N TRP A 17 -5.87 -2.87 7.94
CA TRP A 17 -4.78 -2.49 8.84
C TRP A 17 -3.42 -2.91 8.33
N SER A 18 -3.31 -4.12 7.76
CA SER A 18 -2.06 -4.55 7.12
C SER A 18 -1.64 -3.58 6.02
N ARG A 19 -2.59 -3.17 5.18
CA ARG A 19 -2.32 -2.19 4.11
C ARG A 19 -1.89 -0.82 4.67
N GLN A 20 -2.47 -0.35 5.77
CA GLN A 20 -2.03 0.92 6.38
C GLN A 20 -0.56 0.88 6.81
N VAL A 21 -0.17 -0.20 7.49
CA VAL A 21 1.21 -0.40 7.92
C VAL A 21 2.14 -0.48 6.71
N PHE A 22 1.78 -1.25 5.69
CA PHE A 22 2.56 -1.34 4.45
C PHE A 22 2.68 -0.01 3.71
N GLY A 23 1.62 0.79 3.66
CA GLY A 23 1.63 2.10 3.01
C GLY A 23 2.62 3.06 3.65
N ILE A 24 2.64 3.11 4.98
CA ILE A 24 3.59 3.92 5.76
C ILE A 24 5.04 3.43 5.51
N ILE A 25 5.28 2.12 5.58
CA ILE A 25 6.62 1.55 5.36
C ILE A 25 7.11 1.85 3.95
N LEU A 26 6.29 1.63 2.92
CA LEU A 26 6.65 1.92 1.53
C LEU A 26 6.93 3.41 1.31
N GLY A 27 6.16 4.30 1.94
CA GLY A 27 6.38 5.74 1.80
C GLY A 27 7.71 6.17 2.41
N ILE A 28 8.10 5.60 3.56
CA ILE A 28 9.43 5.81 4.14
C ILE A 28 10.53 5.32 3.19
N ILE A 29 10.40 4.09 2.65
CA ILE A 29 11.40 3.51 1.73
C ILE A 29 11.53 4.37 0.46
N TRP A 30 10.42 4.85 -0.12
CA TRP A 30 10.41 5.73 -1.29
C TRP A 30 10.88 7.15 -0.97
N GLY A 31 10.82 7.58 0.29
CA GLY A 31 11.45 8.82 0.72
C GLY A 31 12.96 8.69 0.79
N ILE A 32 13.47 7.56 1.26
CA ILE A 32 14.91 7.27 1.35
C ILE A 32 15.50 7.04 -0.03
N VAL A 33 14.93 6.12 -0.81
CA VAL A 33 15.30 5.88 -2.21
C VAL A 33 14.64 6.97 -3.04
N PRO A 34 15.36 7.91 -3.68
CA PRO A 34 14.78 9.09 -4.33
C PRO A 34 14.02 8.77 -5.63
N LEU A 35 13.03 7.89 -5.54
CA LEU A 35 12.05 7.61 -6.57
C LEU A 35 11.21 8.86 -6.80
N LYS A 36 10.90 9.15 -8.05
CA LYS A 36 10.22 10.37 -8.47
C LYS A 36 9.09 10.06 -9.44
N GLY A 37 8.04 10.87 -9.37
CA GLY A 37 6.98 10.92 -10.37
C GLY A 37 6.12 9.67 -10.44
N PHE A 38 5.53 9.46 -11.62
CA PHE A 38 4.49 8.45 -11.87
C PHE A 38 4.92 7.02 -11.55
N LEU A 39 6.20 6.69 -11.76
CA LEU A 39 6.70 5.34 -11.51
C LEU A 39 6.52 4.92 -10.04
N GLY A 40 6.77 5.82 -9.08
CA GLY A 40 6.60 5.49 -7.67
C GLY A 40 5.14 5.23 -7.28
N LEU A 41 4.19 5.90 -7.94
CA LEU A 41 2.75 5.68 -7.75
C LEU A 41 2.30 4.33 -8.31
N VAL A 42 2.76 3.99 -9.53
CA VAL A 42 2.44 2.71 -10.16
C VAL A 42 3.02 1.54 -9.37
N LEU A 43 4.26 1.67 -8.89
CA LEU A 43 4.88 0.64 -8.06
C LEU A 43 4.13 0.45 -6.74
N PHE A 44 3.73 1.53 -6.06
CA PHE A 44 2.89 1.44 -4.87
C PHE A 44 1.58 0.71 -5.17
N ALA A 45 0.85 1.12 -6.22
CA ALA A 45 -0.43 0.51 -6.57
C ALA A 45 -0.27 -0.98 -6.91
N GLY A 46 0.75 -1.34 -7.71
CA GLY A 46 1.04 -2.72 -8.07
C GLY A 46 1.41 -3.58 -6.87
N ILE A 47 2.30 -3.10 -5.99
CA ILE A 47 2.70 -3.84 -4.78
C ILE A 47 1.52 -3.96 -3.82
N SER A 48 0.78 -2.88 -3.58
CA SER A 48 -0.35 -2.84 -2.65
C SER A 48 -1.48 -3.78 -3.09
N CYS A 49 -1.86 -3.76 -4.36
CA CYS A 49 -2.87 -4.69 -4.90
C CYS A 49 -2.34 -6.13 -4.97
N GLY A 50 -1.10 -6.31 -5.40
CA GLY A 50 -0.48 -7.63 -5.53
C GLY A 50 -0.34 -8.36 -4.20
N LEU A 51 0.10 -7.66 -3.14
CA LEU A 51 0.24 -8.24 -1.81
C LEU A 51 -1.10 -8.71 -1.25
N VAL A 52 -2.14 -7.90 -1.38
CA VAL A 52 -3.48 -8.28 -0.89
C VAL A 52 -4.04 -9.44 -1.69
N TYR A 53 -3.89 -9.44 -3.01
CA TYR A 53 -4.33 -10.55 -3.86
C TYR A 53 -3.59 -11.86 -3.50
N VAL A 54 -2.26 -11.83 -3.40
CA VAL A 54 -1.47 -13.01 -3.04
C VAL A 54 -1.79 -13.50 -1.63
N TYR A 55 -1.94 -12.59 -0.66
CA TYR A 55 -2.27 -12.94 0.72
C TYR A 55 -3.65 -13.59 0.83
N ALA A 56 -4.67 -12.97 0.23
CA ALA A 56 -6.03 -13.48 0.24
C ALA A 56 -6.14 -14.83 -0.47
N ILE A 57 -5.69 -14.90 -1.72
CA ILE A 57 -5.98 -16.05 -2.58
C ILE A 57 -4.98 -17.19 -2.37
N ASN A 58 -3.68 -16.90 -2.35
CA ASN A 58 -2.68 -17.96 -2.27
C ASN A 58 -2.41 -18.42 -0.83
N PHE A 59 -2.35 -17.48 0.12
CA PHE A 59 -2.01 -17.82 1.51
C PHE A 59 -3.25 -18.22 2.33
N GLN A 60 -4.31 -17.40 2.29
CA GLN A 60 -5.55 -17.66 3.02
C GLN A 60 -6.50 -18.62 2.29
N SER A 61 -6.35 -18.82 0.98
CA SER A 61 -7.16 -19.74 0.17
C SER A 61 -8.67 -19.52 0.37
N ILE A 62 -9.08 -18.26 0.53
CA ILE A 62 -10.50 -17.91 0.69
C ILE A 62 -11.25 -18.08 -0.64
N ASP A 63 -12.52 -18.40 -0.51
CA ASP A 63 -13.44 -18.42 -1.65
C ASP A 63 -13.85 -16.98 -2.00
N GLU A 64 -13.35 -16.45 -3.13
CA GLU A 64 -13.58 -15.06 -3.54
C GLU A 64 -15.08 -14.69 -3.57
N GLU A 65 -15.94 -15.63 -3.97
CA GLU A 65 -17.39 -15.40 -4.06
C GLU A 65 -18.03 -15.17 -2.70
N ALA A 66 -17.50 -15.80 -1.64
CA ALA A 66 -17.99 -15.62 -0.27
C ALA A 66 -17.66 -14.23 0.32
N TYR A 67 -16.65 -13.54 -0.22
CA TYR A 67 -16.21 -12.22 0.25
C TYR A 67 -16.61 -11.07 -0.69
N GLY A 68 -17.58 -11.29 -1.58
CA GLY A 68 -18.07 -10.28 -2.53
C GLY A 68 -17.12 -10.02 -3.71
N GLY A 69 -16.21 -10.95 -3.97
CA GLY A 69 -15.28 -10.97 -5.10
C GLY A 69 -13.93 -10.33 -4.81
N ALA A 70 -12.93 -10.65 -5.64
CA ALA A 70 -11.56 -10.10 -5.52
C ALA A 70 -11.52 -8.56 -5.51
N TRP A 71 -12.47 -7.89 -6.15
CA TRP A 71 -12.52 -6.43 -6.19
C TRP A 71 -12.75 -5.80 -4.82
N GLU A 72 -13.57 -6.43 -3.97
CA GLU A 72 -13.84 -5.91 -2.62
C GLU A 72 -12.58 -5.97 -1.74
N LEU A 73 -11.83 -7.08 -1.86
CA LEU A 73 -10.56 -7.27 -1.17
C LEU A 73 -9.50 -6.27 -1.66
N ILE A 74 -9.39 -6.08 -2.99
CA ILE A 74 -8.37 -5.21 -3.58
C ILE A 74 -8.61 -3.74 -3.25
N LYS A 75 -9.87 -3.28 -3.18
CA LYS A 75 -10.17 -1.87 -2.84
C LYS A 75 -10.06 -1.57 -1.34
N GLU A 76 -10.19 -2.59 -0.48
CA GLU A 76 -10.24 -2.41 0.97
C GLU A 76 -8.97 -1.73 1.49
N GLY A 77 -9.14 -0.62 2.22
CA GLY A 77 -8.06 0.24 2.71
C GLY A 77 -7.17 0.91 1.65
N PHE A 78 -7.43 0.77 0.34
CA PHE A 78 -6.52 1.24 -0.71
C PHE A 78 -6.31 2.76 -0.66
N MET A 79 -7.38 3.54 -0.70
CA MET A 79 -7.29 5.01 -0.77
C MET A 79 -6.67 5.62 0.50
N THR A 80 -6.97 5.06 1.66
CA THR A 80 -6.42 5.50 2.95
C THR A 80 -4.93 5.17 3.06
N SER A 81 -4.54 3.96 2.67
CA SER A 81 -3.12 3.58 2.64
C SER A 81 -2.32 4.38 1.61
N PHE A 82 -2.94 4.73 0.48
CA PHE A 82 -2.34 5.59 -0.54
C PHE A 82 -2.09 7.00 0.00
N ALA A 83 -3.04 7.57 0.74
CA ALA A 83 -2.83 8.85 1.41
C ALA A 83 -1.68 8.77 2.44
N GLY A 84 -1.64 7.73 3.27
CA GLY A 84 -0.55 7.51 4.24
C GLY A 84 0.81 7.35 3.57
N PHE A 85 0.87 6.61 2.48
CA PHE A 85 2.04 6.46 1.62
C PHE A 85 2.52 7.81 1.07
N LEU A 86 1.64 8.62 0.49
CA LEU A 86 2.00 9.92 -0.07
C LEU A 86 2.54 10.87 1.00
N VAL A 87 1.88 10.95 2.15
CA VAL A 87 2.28 11.82 3.26
C VAL A 87 3.69 11.44 3.74
N THR A 88 3.91 10.16 4.02
CA THR A 88 5.22 9.69 4.51
C THR A 88 6.31 9.84 3.45
N TRP A 89 6.01 9.52 2.18
CA TRP A 89 6.93 9.72 1.08
C TRP A 89 7.36 11.17 0.94
N ILE A 90 6.41 12.12 0.89
CA ILE A 90 6.72 13.55 0.73
C ILE A 90 7.56 14.06 1.90
N ILE A 91 7.22 13.71 3.14
CA ILE A 91 7.95 14.14 4.34
C ILE A 91 9.39 13.66 4.30
N PHE A 92 9.60 12.35 4.12
CA PHE A 92 10.94 11.76 4.13
C PHE A 92 11.76 12.21 2.93
N TYR A 93 11.16 12.27 1.74
CA TYR A 93 11.84 12.73 0.54
C TYR A 93 12.30 14.19 0.69
N THR A 94 11.42 15.07 1.16
CA THR A 94 11.75 16.49 1.34
C THR A 94 12.83 16.69 2.40
N GLY A 95 12.75 15.95 3.51
CA GLY A 95 13.73 16.05 4.60
C GLY A 95 15.12 15.53 4.21
N LEU A 96 15.19 14.37 3.53
CA LEU A 96 16.46 13.72 3.20
C LEU A 96 17.15 14.29 1.96
N HIS A 97 16.37 14.79 0.99
CA HIS A 97 16.88 15.27 -0.30
C HIS A 97 16.81 16.78 -0.45
N TYR A 98 16.68 17.53 0.66
CA TYR A 98 16.48 18.98 0.66
C TYR A 98 17.51 19.74 -0.18
N GLU A 99 18.80 19.47 0.00
CA GLU A 99 19.87 20.14 -0.76
C GLU A 99 19.74 19.89 -2.26
N SER A 100 19.51 18.65 -2.68
CA SER A 100 19.30 18.31 -4.09
C SER A 100 18.07 19.00 -4.70
N ILE A 101 17.04 19.26 -3.89
CA ILE A 101 15.83 19.97 -4.32
C ILE A 101 16.13 21.45 -4.52
N MET A 102 16.94 22.06 -3.66
CA MET A 102 17.33 23.47 -3.75
C MET A 102 18.29 23.70 -4.92
N GLU A 103 19.28 22.83 -5.09
CA GLU A 103 20.20 22.85 -6.24
C GLU A 103 19.44 22.75 -7.57
N ALA A 104 18.49 21.81 -7.67
CA ALA A 104 17.65 21.67 -8.86
C ALA A 104 16.76 22.89 -9.14
N LYS A 105 16.49 23.73 -8.13
CA LYS A 105 15.74 24.99 -8.25
C LYS A 105 16.65 26.20 -8.52
N GLY A 106 17.98 26.02 -8.54
CA GLY A 106 18.94 27.11 -8.71
C GLY A 106 18.97 28.08 -7.54
N LEU A 107 18.66 27.59 -6.33
CA LEU A 107 18.65 28.34 -5.07
C LEU A 107 19.79 27.91 -4.15
#